data_AF-A0A239RH07-F1
#
_entry.id   AF-A0A239RH07-F1
#
_cell.length_a   1.000
_cell.length_b   1.000
_cell.length_c   1.000
_cell.angle_alpha   90.00
_cell.angle_beta   90.00
_cell.angle_gamma   90.00
#
_symmetry.space_group_name_H-M   'P 1'
#
loop_
_entity.id
_entity.type
_entity.pdbx_description
1 polymer ?
#
loop_
_entity_poly.entity_id
_entity_poly.type
_entity_poly.pdbx_seq_one_letter_code
_entity_poly.pdbx_strand_id
1 'polypeptide(L)'
;MNKKPGFIKTILIALIIALLVSVTLVYFQLKGLKKSVEDNYKSMHGKLSAKIFNSGYDYYITEDEDVNQLKCHLSNMVEGINFSTINMPFTHSLVTTDIYRYYDSELNSIMLKDTLIMVEKESPDSKKCHYYTFKDDAFTKEIDEIVSKYGDKIGSIVFNIKDIYVKDDSFVPAEISCYYVTEGGQVSKSKTLYEAPKSKTEMENNGYSFIVRDDSFFLGSSATGDKCFVYCYGLDSERENMVNDVFNEAVNNSGGNPDNVYVRKDPGPFTVELYSVRKNDGKDAKHTYYVMAYEYMNVLIQPYLLSALGGRGILYVELFVFEVFFIFVFSIIIAFLIERICYRKVK
;
A
#
# COMPACT_ATOMS: atom_id res chain seq x y z
N MET A 1 65.33 -3.96 14.48
CA MET A 1 63.93 -3.46 14.36
C MET A 1 63.07 -4.16 15.39
N ASN A 2 62.93 -3.58 16.60
CA ASN A 2 62.01 -4.10 17.61
C ASN A 2 60.60 -3.64 17.26
N LYS A 3 59.80 -4.50 16.61
CA LYS A 3 58.36 -4.27 16.44
C LYS A 3 57.74 -4.22 17.85
N LYS A 4 57.45 -3.03 18.38
CA LYS A 4 56.83 -2.87 19.71
C LYS A 4 55.42 -3.49 19.64
N PRO A 5 55.15 -4.63 20.30
CA PRO A 5 53.84 -5.29 20.25
C PRO A 5 52.72 -4.42 20.87
N GLY A 6 53.08 -3.37 21.61
CA GLY A 6 52.13 -2.41 22.18
C GLY A 6 51.45 -1.50 21.14
N PHE A 7 52.13 -1.14 20.04
CA PHE A 7 51.56 -0.19 19.06
C PHE A 7 50.38 -0.79 18.30
N ILE A 8 50.54 -2.04 17.83
CA ILE A 8 49.48 -2.78 17.15
C ILE A 8 48.28 -3.01 18.08
N LYS A 9 48.53 -3.32 19.37
CA LYS A 9 47.47 -3.47 20.37
C LYS A 9 46.70 -2.17 20.61
N THR A 10 47.38 -1.03 20.70
CA THR A 10 46.71 0.26 20.89
C THR A 10 45.86 0.66 19.69
N ILE A 11 46.34 0.43 18.46
CA ILE A 11 45.55 0.67 17.24
C ILE A 11 44.30 -0.22 17.21
N LEU A 12 44.45 -1.51 17.54
CA LEU A 12 43.33 -2.44 17.63
C LEU A 12 42.28 -1.98 18.65
N ILE A 13 42.72 -1.55 19.85
CA ILE A 13 41.80 -1.05 20.88
C ILE A 13 41.09 0.23 20.41
N ALA A 14 41.80 1.17 19.79
CA ALA A 14 41.21 2.40 19.27
C ALA A 14 40.16 2.12 18.17
N LEU A 15 40.45 1.18 17.25
CA LEU A 15 39.50 0.74 16.23
C LEU A 15 38.26 0.07 16.84
N ILE A 16 38.44 -0.79 17.84
CA ILE A 16 37.32 -1.44 18.54
C ILE A 16 36.43 -0.41 19.22
N ILE A 17 37.02 0.57 19.92
CA ILE A 17 36.26 1.64 20.58
C ILE A 17 35.51 2.49 19.54
N ALA A 18 36.17 2.89 18.45
CA ALA A 18 35.53 3.67 17.38
C ALA A 18 34.36 2.91 16.74
N LEU A 19 34.53 1.60 16.50
CA LEU A 19 33.48 0.74 15.96
C LEU A 19 32.30 0.63 16.94
N LEU A 20 32.56 0.38 18.23
CA LEU A 20 31.52 0.28 19.26
C LEU A 20 30.72 1.58 19.40
N VAL A 21 31.40 2.73 19.41
CA VAL A 21 30.75 4.05 19.47
C VAL A 21 29.90 4.28 18.22
N SER A 22 30.43 3.96 17.04
CA SER A 22 29.71 4.08 15.76
C SER A 22 28.44 3.23 15.73
N VAL A 23 28.54 1.94 16.08
CA VAL A 23 27.39 1.03 16.13
C VAL A 23 26.34 1.52 17.13
N THR A 24 26.78 2.02 18.29
CA THR A 24 25.88 2.54 19.32
C THR A 24 25.14 3.80 18.85
N LEU A 25 25.84 4.75 18.21
CA LEU A 25 25.23 5.96 17.65
C LEU A 25 24.21 5.64 16.57
N VAL A 26 24.57 4.78 15.62
CA VAL A 26 23.67 4.33 14.55
C VAL A 26 22.43 3.65 15.16
N TYR A 27 22.60 2.79 16.17
CA TYR A 27 21.48 2.14 16.83
C TYR A 27 20.50 3.14 17.48
N PHE A 28 21.00 4.13 18.22
CA PHE A 28 20.15 5.14 18.85
C PHE A 28 19.44 6.03 17.83
N GLN A 29 20.12 6.39 16.74
CA GLN A 29 19.52 7.16 15.65
C GLN A 29 18.41 6.38 14.94
N LEU A 30 18.64 5.10 14.64
CA LEU A 30 17.62 4.25 14.02
C LEU A 30 16.40 4.09 14.92
N LYS A 31 16.62 3.93 16.23
CA LYS A 31 15.53 3.89 17.20
C LYS A 31 14.75 5.22 17.24
N GLY A 32 15.46 6.36 17.18
CA GLY A 32 14.84 7.69 17.13
C GLY A 32 14.05 7.92 15.83
N LEU A 33 14.60 7.51 14.68
CA LEU A 33 13.96 7.62 13.38
C LEU A 33 12.71 6.75 13.31
N LYS A 34 12.78 5.48 13.73
CA LYS A 34 11.62 4.59 13.84
C LYS A 34 10.51 5.20 14.67
N LYS A 35 10.84 5.69 15.87
CA LYS A 35 9.86 6.34 16.74
C LYS A 35 9.23 7.56 16.07
N SER A 36 10.03 8.40 15.41
CA SER A 36 9.50 9.57 14.69
C SER A 36 8.60 9.17 13.52
N VAL A 37 8.92 8.08 12.82
CA VAL A 37 8.09 7.51 11.76
C VAL A 37 6.78 6.97 12.33
N GLU A 38 6.83 6.22 13.43
CA GLU A 38 5.63 5.73 14.13
C GLU A 38 4.73 6.88 14.61
N ASP A 39 5.31 7.91 15.23
CA ASP A 39 4.58 9.08 15.72
C ASP A 39 3.98 9.89 14.56
N ASN A 40 4.73 10.05 13.47
CA ASN A 40 4.24 10.67 12.24
C ASN A 40 3.13 9.87 11.59
N TYR A 41 3.24 8.54 11.54
CA TYR A 41 2.18 7.67 11.01
C TYR A 41 0.92 7.75 11.87
N LYS A 42 1.04 7.67 13.20
CA LYS A 42 -0.11 7.88 14.11
C LYS A 42 -0.80 9.22 13.86
N SER A 43 -0.03 10.27 13.59
CA SER A 43 -0.54 11.63 13.29
C SER A 43 -1.11 11.79 11.88
N MET A 44 -0.42 11.28 10.85
CA MET A 44 -0.80 11.38 9.45
C MET A 44 -1.91 10.41 9.11
N HIS A 45 -1.81 9.15 9.52
CA HIS A 45 -2.85 8.17 9.33
C HIS A 45 -4.07 8.53 10.20
N GLY A 46 -3.89 9.03 11.44
CA GLY A 46 -5.00 9.66 12.18
C GLY A 46 -5.72 10.77 11.40
N LYS A 47 -5.06 11.44 10.44
CA LYS A 47 -5.67 12.42 9.52
C LYS A 47 -6.13 11.84 8.18
N LEU A 48 -5.44 10.85 7.63
CA LEU A 48 -5.71 10.23 6.33
C LEU A 48 -6.81 9.19 6.45
N SER A 49 -6.72 8.36 7.49
CA SER A 49 -7.77 7.51 7.99
C SER A 49 -8.95 8.41 8.39
N ALA A 50 -8.80 9.47 9.20
CA ALA A 50 -9.91 10.40 9.43
C ALA A 50 -10.40 11.11 8.16
N LYS A 51 -9.59 11.28 7.12
CA LYS A 51 -10.06 11.87 5.84
C LYS A 51 -10.83 10.85 5.03
N ILE A 52 -10.35 9.62 4.85
CA ILE A 52 -11.05 8.50 4.20
C ILE A 52 -12.28 8.07 5.02
N PHE A 53 -12.24 8.22 6.35
CA PHE A 53 -13.30 7.88 7.30
C PHE A 53 -14.30 9.03 7.52
N ASN A 54 -13.91 10.31 7.41
CA ASN A 54 -14.83 11.46 7.44
C ASN A 54 -15.31 11.87 6.03
N SER A 55 -14.56 11.51 4.97
CA SER A 55 -15.01 11.51 3.57
C SER A 55 -15.66 10.19 3.20
N GLY A 56 -15.64 9.19 4.07
CA GLY A 56 -16.64 8.16 4.14
C GLY A 56 -17.93 8.87 4.52
N TYR A 57 -18.50 9.55 3.53
CA TYR A 57 -19.66 10.38 3.65
C TYR A 57 -20.72 9.61 4.45
N ASP A 58 -21.61 10.38 5.07
CA ASP A 58 -23.01 10.04 5.21
C ASP A 58 -23.65 9.66 3.84
N TYR A 59 -23.04 8.78 3.04
CA TYR A 59 -23.77 8.02 2.04
C TYR A 59 -24.75 7.21 2.86
N TYR A 60 -25.99 7.65 2.77
CA TYR A 60 -27.13 6.99 3.35
C TYR A 60 -27.14 5.56 2.82
N ILE A 61 -26.52 4.64 3.56
CA ILE A 61 -27.04 3.29 3.68
C ILE A 61 -28.42 3.51 4.29
N THR A 62 -29.42 3.76 3.44
CA THR A 62 -30.81 3.78 3.87
C THR A 62 -31.12 2.38 4.40
N GLU A 63 -32.00 2.31 5.40
CA GLU A 63 -32.36 1.14 6.22
C GLU A 63 -32.70 -0.17 5.46
N ASP A 64 -32.76 -0.15 4.13
CA ASP A 64 -33.27 -1.19 3.21
C ASP A 64 -32.33 -1.57 2.04
N GLU A 65 -31.06 -1.12 1.97
CA GLU A 65 -30.16 -1.52 0.87
C GLU A 65 -29.61 -2.95 1.00
N ASP A 66 -29.57 -3.68 -0.13
CA ASP A 66 -29.01 -5.03 -0.26
C ASP A 66 -27.54 -5.06 0.20
N VAL A 67 -27.20 -6.05 1.03
CA VAL A 67 -25.83 -6.34 1.49
C VAL A 67 -24.81 -6.32 0.34
N ASN A 68 -25.23 -6.70 -0.87
CA ASN A 68 -24.38 -6.66 -2.07
C ASN A 68 -23.99 -5.25 -2.50
N GLN A 69 -24.91 -4.28 -2.45
CA GLN A 69 -24.63 -2.87 -2.79
C GLN A 69 -23.64 -2.26 -1.78
N LEU A 70 -23.78 -2.58 -0.50
CA LEU A 70 -22.81 -2.19 0.53
C LEU A 70 -21.41 -2.77 0.24
N LYS A 71 -21.31 -4.05 -0.09
CA LYS A 71 -20.03 -4.68 -0.46
C LYS A 71 -19.40 -4.01 -1.67
N CYS A 72 -20.20 -3.66 -2.69
CA CYS A 72 -19.71 -2.94 -3.87
C CYS A 72 -19.16 -1.56 -3.50
N HIS A 73 -19.91 -0.79 -2.70
CA HIS A 73 -19.50 0.53 -2.25
C HIS A 73 -18.17 0.49 -1.48
N LEU A 74 -18.10 -0.37 -0.46
CA LEU A 74 -16.90 -0.51 0.37
C LEU A 74 -15.71 -0.95 -0.48
N SER A 75 -15.91 -1.88 -1.42
CA SER A 75 -14.84 -2.34 -2.31
C SER A 75 -14.35 -1.23 -3.24
N ASN A 76 -15.25 -0.47 -3.85
CA ASN A 76 -14.91 0.69 -4.69
C ASN A 76 -14.08 1.74 -3.94
N MET A 77 -14.35 1.97 -2.66
CA MET A 77 -13.64 2.99 -1.86
C MET A 77 -12.17 2.67 -1.63
N VAL A 78 -11.80 1.39 -1.58
CA VAL A 78 -10.44 0.97 -1.19
C VAL A 78 -9.65 0.27 -2.27
N GLU A 79 -10.31 -0.31 -3.28
CA GLU A 79 -9.61 -1.03 -4.34
C GLU A 79 -8.75 -0.11 -5.21
N GLY A 80 -9.15 1.16 -5.35
CA GLY A 80 -8.28 2.17 -5.95
C GLY A 80 -7.02 2.49 -5.14
N ILE A 81 -7.05 2.22 -3.83
CA ILE A 81 -5.93 2.46 -2.92
C ILE A 81 -5.06 1.19 -2.79
N ASN A 82 -5.69 0.01 -2.77
CA ASN A 82 -5.04 -1.30 -2.63
C ASN A 82 -4.16 -1.68 -3.83
N PHE A 83 -4.49 -1.21 -5.03
CA PHE A 83 -3.72 -1.51 -6.24
C PHE A 83 -2.50 -0.58 -6.44
N SER A 84 -2.36 0.48 -5.65
CA SER A 84 -1.24 1.44 -5.76
C SER A 84 0.15 0.87 -5.41
N THR A 85 0.24 -0.46 -5.25
CA THR A 85 1.47 -1.22 -5.06
C THR A 85 2.29 -1.30 -6.35
N ILE A 86 2.81 -0.16 -6.80
CA ILE A 86 3.85 -0.14 -7.83
C ILE A 86 5.16 -0.53 -7.14
N ASN A 87 5.74 -1.64 -7.56
CA ASN A 87 7.14 -1.97 -7.27
C ASN A 87 7.99 -0.79 -7.75
N MET A 88 8.43 0.09 -6.86
CA MET A 88 9.28 1.21 -7.28
C MET A 88 10.59 0.64 -7.83
N PRO A 89 10.91 0.89 -9.12
CA PRO A 89 11.97 0.20 -9.87
C PRO A 89 13.38 0.48 -9.33
N PHE A 90 13.55 1.49 -8.48
CA PHE A 90 14.88 1.92 -8.00
C PHE A 90 15.33 1.28 -6.69
N THR A 91 14.48 0.54 -5.96
CA THR A 91 14.85 0.03 -4.61
C THR A 91 14.49 -1.42 -4.29
N HIS A 92 13.74 -2.14 -5.14
CA HIS A 92 13.23 -3.50 -4.85
C HIS A 92 12.57 -3.64 -3.46
N SER A 93 12.16 -2.51 -2.87
CA SER A 93 11.60 -2.44 -1.52
C SER A 93 10.24 -1.78 -1.64
N LEU A 94 9.22 -2.44 -1.09
CA LEU A 94 7.86 -1.90 -1.00
C LEU A 94 7.90 -0.50 -0.37
N VAL A 95 7.35 0.48 -1.09
CA VAL A 95 6.99 1.78 -0.53
C VAL A 95 5.48 1.88 -0.64
N THR A 96 4.85 2.01 0.53
CA THR A 96 3.43 2.29 0.78
C THR A 96 2.45 1.29 0.17
N THR A 97 2.29 0.13 0.80
CA THR A 97 1.02 -0.60 0.71
C THR A 97 0.13 -0.15 1.85
N ASP A 98 -0.64 0.91 1.62
CA ASP A 98 -1.87 1.13 2.39
C ASP A 98 -2.88 0.07 1.94
N ILE A 99 -2.93 -1.07 2.64
CA ILE A 99 -3.96 -2.08 2.39
C ILE A 99 -5.13 -1.76 3.30
N TYR A 100 -6.27 -1.43 2.69
CA TYR A 100 -7.54 -1.28 3.38
C TYR A 100 -8.45 -2.47 3.13
N ARG A 101 -9.00 -3.01 4.21
CA ARG A 101 -9.93 -4.14 4.18
C ARG A 101 -11.12 -3.88 5.09
N TYR A 102 -12.26 -4.43 4.69
CA TYR A 102 -13.48 -4.44 5.47
C TYR A 102 -13.84 -5.87 5.86
N TYR A 103 -14.26 -6.05 7.10
CA TYR A 103 -14.69 -7.33 7.68
C TYR A 103 -16.05 -7.19 8.34
N ASP A 104 -16.87 -8.23 8.35
CA ASP A 104 -18.15 -8.25 9.07
C ASP A 104 -17.99 -8.51 10.57
N SER A 105 -19.11 -8.59 11.30
CA SER A 105 -19.14 -8.92 12.73
C SER A 105 -18.58 -10.30 13.08
N GLU A 106 -18.52 -11.20 12.10
CA GLU A 106 -17.98 -12.55 12.24
C GLU A 106 -16.51 -12.64 11.80
N LEU A 107 -15.88 -11.50 11.50
CA LEU A 107 -14.50 -11.39 11.04
C LEU A 107 -14.25 -11.96 9.64
N ASN A 108 -15.29 -12.15 8.84
CA ASN A 108 -15.15 -12.54 7.44
C ASN A 108 -14.93 -11.30 6.58
N SER A 109 -14.04 -11.40 5.59
CA SER A 109 -13.83 -10.30 4.64
C SER A 109 -15.11 -10.09 3.81
N ILE A 110 -15.56 -8.83 3.73
CA ILE A 110 -16.72 -8.44 2.91
C ILE A 110 -16.31 -7.76 1.60
N MET A 111 -15.01 -7.76 1.31
CA MET A 111 -14.45 -7.23 0.07
C MET A 111 -14.83 -8.10 -1.12
N LEU A 112 -15.25 -7.45 -2.21
CA LEU A 112 -15.34 -8.11 -3.50
C LEU A 112 -13.93 -8.30 -4.04
N LYS A 113 -13.61 -9.52 -4.42
CA LYS A 113 -12.35 -9.88 -5.08
C LYS A 113 -12.63 -10.35 -6.47
N ASP A 114 -11.72 -10.00 -7.37
CA ASP A 114 -11.71 -10.44 -8.76
C ASP A 114 -13.05 -10.13 -9.44
N THR A 115 -13.58 -8.95 -9.11
CA THR A 115 -14.91 -8.51 -9.51
C THR A 115 -14.79 -7.14 -10.14
N LEU A 116 -15.34 -7.01 -11.34
CA LEU A 116 -15.51 -5.73 -12.00
C LEU A 116 -16.82 -5.10 -11.52
N ILE A 117 -16.74 -3.86 -11.05
CA ILE A 117 -17.88 -3.08 -10.60
C ILE A 117 -18.14 -1.97 -11.62
N MET A 118 -19.38 -1.86 -12.08
CA MET A 118 -19.87 -0.66 -12.75
C MET A 118 -20.59 0.22 -11.72
N VAL A 119 -20.21 1.48 -11.66
CA VAL A 119 -20.82 2.49 -10.79
C VAL A 119 -21.64 3.44 -11.65
N GLU A 120 -22.90 3.64 -11.30
CA GLU A 120 -23.79 4.61 -11.95
C GLU A 120 -24.41 5.54 -10.91
N LYS A 121 -24.09 6.83 -10.97
CA LYS A 121 -24.72 7.83 -10.11
C LYS A 121 -26.14 8.11 -10.58
N GLU A 122 -27.06 8.37 -9.64
CA GLU A 122 -28.42 8.81 -9.95
C GLU A 122 -28.44 10.16 -10.69
N SER A 123 -27.47 11.04 -10.41
CA SER A 123 -27.24 12.29 -11.12
C SER A 123 -25.78 12.74 -10.94
N PRO A 124 -25.26 13.67 -11.77
CA PRO A 124 -23.87 14.11 -11.70
C PRO A 124 -23.42 14.61 -10.32
N ASP A 125 -24.32 15.35 -9.66
CA ASP A 125 -24.12 15.90 -8.33
C ASP A 125 -24.64 14.98 -7.21
N SER A 126 -25.30 13.87 -7.57
CA SER A 126 -25.84 12.93 -6.59
C SER A 126 -24.73 12.19 -5.90
N LYS A 127 -24.98 11.97 -4.61
CA LYS A 127 -24.21 11.07 -3.78
C LYS A 127 -24.66 9.62 -3.94
N LYS A 128 -25.89 9.39 -4.41
CA LYS A 128 -26.42 8.05 -4.58
C LYS A 128 -25.85 7.39 -5.83
N CYS A 129 -25.31 6.20 -5.64
CA CYS A 129 -24.76 5.36 -6.70
C CYS A 129 -25.49 4.03 -6.68
N HIS A 130 -25.74 3.48 -7.85
CA HIS A 130 -26.15 2.09 -8.02
C HIS A 130 -24.95 1.31 -8.57
N TYR A 131 -24.73 0.11 -8.04
CA TYR A 131 -23.59 -0.73 -8.38
C TYR A 131 -24.05 -1.98 -9.11
N TYR A 132 -23.32 -2.35 -10.14
CA TYR A 132 -23.50 -3.61 -10.86
C TYR A 132 -22.21 -4.41 -10.84
N THR A 133 -22.32 -5.73 -10.79
CA THR A 133 -21.14 -6.62 -10.71
C THR A 133 -21.00 -7.51 -11.93
N PHE A 134 -19.75 -7.79 -12.28
CA PHE A 134 -19.33 -8.79 -13.25
C PHE A 134 -18.16 -9.58 -12.67
N LYS A 135 -18.26 -10.90 -12.67
CA LYS A 135 -17.21 -11.82 -12.22
C LYS A 135 -17.03 -12.94 -13.23
N ASP A 136 -15.80 -13.12 -13.69
CA ASP A 136 -15.40 -14.16 -14.63
C ASP A 136 -13.96 -14.61 -14.34
N ASP A 137 -13.79 -15.90 -14.00
CA ASP A 137 -12.49 -16.44 -13.57
C ASP A 137 -11.45 -16.44 -14.70
N ALA A 138 -11.88 -16.54 -15.97
CA ALA A 138 -10.96 -16.52 -17.10
C ALA A 138 -10.41 -15.11 -17.33
N PHE A 139 -11.27 -14.09 -17.24
CA PHE A 139 -10.85 -12.69 -17.25
C PHE A 139 -9.87 -12.38 -16.12
N THR A 140 -10.16 -12.81 -14.89
CA THR A 140 -9.27 -12.63 -13.74
C THR A 140 -7.91 -13.27 -13.98
N LYS A 141 -7.88 -14.52 -14.44
CA LYS A 141 -6.63 -15.24 -14.71
C LYS A 141 -5.77 -14.51 -15.75
N GLU A 142 -6.38 -13.95 -16.78
CA GLU A 142 -5.68 -13.17 -17.80
C GLU A 142 -5.05 -11.90 -17.23
N ILE A 143 -5.72 -11.23 -16.28
CA ILE A 143 -5.15 -10.08 -15.55
C ILE A 143 -3.96 -10.54 -14.70
N ASP A 144 -4.10 -11.62 -13.93
CA ASP A 144 -3.05 -12.15 -13.07
C ASP A 144 -1.80 -12.51 -13.88
N GLU A 145 -1.97 -13.10 -15.06
CA GLU A 145 -0.88 -13.42 -15.96
C GLU A 145 -0.15 -12.16 -16.47
N ILE A 146 -0.89 -11.08 -16.76
CA ILE A 146 -0.30 -9.79 -17.16
C ILE A 146 0.48 -9.16 -16.01
N VAL A 147 -0.13 -9.09 -14.82
CA VAL A 147 0.48 -8.52 -13.62
C VAL A 147 1.72 -9.32 -13.21
N SER A 148 1.64 -10.65 -13.20
CA SER A 148 2.77 -11.52 -12.86
C SER A 148 3.94 -11.38 -13.85
N LYS A 149 3.65 -11.32 -15.14
CA LYS A 149 4.68 -11.30 -16.19
C LYS A 149 5.36 -9.94 -16.36
N TYR A 150 4.62 -8.85 -16.13
CA TYR A 150 5.05 -7.51 -16.49
C TYR A 150 5.00 -6.51 -15.33
N GLY A 151 4.58 -6.91 -14.12
CA GLY A 151 4.37 -6.02 -12.98
C GLY A 151 5.55 -5.11 -12.66
N ASP A 152 6.79 -5.59 -12.81
CA ASP A 152 8.01 -4.80 -12.57
C ASP A 152 8.32 -3.74 -13.63
N LYS A 153 7.55 -3.69 -14.73
CA LYS A 153 7.79 -2.81 -15.89
C LYS A 153 6.57 -1.97 -16.27
N ILE A 154 5.43 -2.23 -15.64
CA ILE A 154 4.17 -1.54 -15.93
C ILE A 154 4.06 -0.31 -15.05
N GLY A 155 3.91 0.86 -15.67
CA GLY A 155 3.47 2.06 -14.97
C GLY A 155 1.96 2.05 -14.73
N SER A 156 1.16 1.58 -15.70
CA SER A 156 -0.30 1.41 -15.53
C SER A 156 -0.89 0.36 -16.49
N ILE A 157 -1.92 -0.36 -16.05
CA ILE A 157 -2.78 -1.19 -16.91
C ILE A 157 -4.05 -0.40 -17.18
N VAL A 158 -4.44 -0.28 -18.45
CA VAL A 158 -5.67 0.37 -18.89
C VAL A 158 -6.59 -0.69 -19.48
N PHE A 159 -7.82 -0.73 -19.00
CA PHE A 159 -8.90 -1.50 -19.58
C PHE A 159 -9.77 -0.61 -20.45
N ASN A 160 -10.25 -1.16 -21.55
CA ASN A 160 -11.33 -0.60 -22.35
C ASN A 160 -12.50 -1.59 -22.31
N ILE A 161 -13.67 -1.09 -21.93
CA ILE A 161 -14.93 -1.83 -21.95
C ILE A 161 -15.76 -1.28 -23.08
N LYS A 162 -16.17 -2.19 -23.97
CA LYS A 162 -17.02 -1.87 -25.09
C LYS A 162 -18.34 -2.61 -24.96
N ASP A 163 -19.40 -1.82 -24.92
CA ASP A 163 -20.80 -2.20 -24.74
C ASP A 163 -21.05 -3.09 -23.51
N ILE A 164 -22.27 -3.05 -22.99
CA ILE A 164 -22.62 -3.84 -21.81
C ILE A 164 -24.05 -4.37 -21.91
N TYR A 165 -24.28 -5.51 -21.28
CA TYR A 165 -25.59 -6.13 -21.07
C TYR A 165 -25.91 -6.06 -19.57
N VAL A 166 -27.00 -5.42 -19.18
CA VAL A 166 -27.38 -5.24 -17.77
C VAL A 166 -28.65 -6.00 -17.44
N LYS A 167 -28.68 -6.66 -16.30
CA LYS A 167 -29.86 -7.34 -15.75
C LYS A 167 -29.77 -7.37 -14.23
N ASP A 168 -30.78 -6.83 -13.56
CA ASP A 168 -30.79 -6.65 -12.11
C ASP A 168 -29.48 -5.94 -11.67
N ASP A 169 -28.83 -6.39 -10.60
CA ASP A 169 -27.57 -5.83 -10.08
C ASP A 169 -26.31 -6.44 -10.75
N SER A 170 -26.48 -7.04 -11.93
CA SER A 170 -25.40 -7.69 -12.69
C SER A 170 -25.22 -7.09 -14.08
N PHE A 171 -24.00 -7.13 -14.58
CA PHE A 171 -23.72 -6.79 -15.97
C PHE A 171 -22.74 -7.77 -16.62
N VAL A 172 -22.73 -7.79 -17.95
CA VAL A 172 -21.80 -8.56 -18.78
C VAL A 172 -21.26 -7.62 -19.86
N PRO A 173 -19.95 -7.34 -19.91
CA PRO A 173 -19.35 -6.59 -21.01
C PRO A 173 -19.53 -7.32 -22.34
N ALA A 174 -19.69 -6.62 -23.47
CA ALA A 174 -19.62 -7.29 -24.76
C ALA A 174 -18.16 -7.64 -25.10
N GLU A 175 -17.24 -6.74 -24.78
CA GLU A 175 -15.80 -6.93 -24.93
C GLU A 175 -15.05 -6.18 -23.83
N ILE A 176 -14.00 -6.80 -23.30
CA ILE A 176 -12.98 -6.13 -22.49
C ILE A 176 -11.65 -6.30 -23.19
N SER A 177 -10.99 -5.19 -23.50
CA SER A 177 -9.61 -5.20 -23.96
C SER A 177 -8.71 -4.45 -22.97
N CYS A 178 -7.41 -4.70 -23.04
CA CYS A 178 -6.46 -3.99 -22.21
C CYS A 178 -5.19 -3.66 -22.99
N TYR A 179 -4.49 -2.63 -22.51
CA TYR A 179 -3.10 -2.37 -22.84
C TYR A 179 -2.40 -1.87 -21.58
N TYR A 180 -1.08 -2.02 -21.52
CA TYR A 180 -0.29 -1.47 -20.44
C TYR A 180 0.64 -0.38 -20.96
N VAL A 181 0.88 0.61 -20.10
CA VAL A 181 1.83 1.70 -20.33
C VAL A 181 3.02 1.44 -19.42
N THR A 182 4.22 1.35 -20.00
CA THR A 182 5.45 1.21 -19.22
C THR A 182 5.82 2.54 -18.55
N GLU A 183 6.72 2.52 -17.58
CA GLU A 183 7.20 3.74 -16.91
C GLU A 183 7.87 4.74 -17.88
N GLY A 184 8.40 4.24 -19.00
CA GLY A 184 8.94 5.07 -20.10
C GLY A 184 7.87 5.65 -21.02
N GLY A 185 6.57 5.48 -20.70
CA GLY A 185 5.44 5.94 -21.49
C GLY A 185 5.17 5.12 -22.76
N GLN A 186 5.81 3.95 -22.92
CA GLN A 186 5.56 3.10 -24.09
C GLN A 186 4.27 2.30 -23.87
N VAL A 187 3.38 2.39 -24.85
CA VAL A 187 2.08 1.70 -24.85
C VAL A 187 2.25 0.32 -25.49
N SER A 188 1.78 -0.72 -24.82
CA SER A 188 1.75 -2.08 -25.37
C SER A 188 0.73 -2.20 -26.51
N LYS A 189 0.81 -3.29 -27.27
CA LYS A 189 -0.29 -3.66 -28.15
C LYS A 189 -1.53 -3.99 -27.29
N SER A 190 -2.70 -3.54 -27.72
CA SER A 190 -3.97 -3.93 -27.10
C SER A 190 -4.22 -5.43 -27.25
N LYS A 191 -4.73 -6.05 -26.19
CA LYS A 191 -5.10 -7.47 -26.11
C LYS A 191 -6.54 -7.56 -25.60
N THR A 192 -7.39 -8.28 -26.32
CA THR A 192 -8.74 -8.64 -25.85
C THR A 192 -8.61 -9.68 -24.74
N LEU A 193 -9.21 -9.38 -23.58
CA LEU A 193 -9.22 -10.24 -22.39
C LEU A 193 -10.52 -11.02 -22.26
N TYR A 194 -11.62 -10.45 -22.75
CA TYR A 194 -12.94 -11.05 -22.63
C TYR A 194 -13.80 -10.66 -23.83
N GLU A 195 -14.59 -11.62 -24.31
CA GLU A 195 -15.68 -11.40 -25.26
C GLU A 195 -16.91 -12.14 -24.74
N ALA A 196 -18.09 -11.52 -24.84
CA ALA A 196 -19.33 -12.14 -24.41
C ALA A 196 -19.57 -13.46 -25.18
N PRO A 197 -19.85 -14.57 -24.48
CA PRO A 197 -19.96 -15.88 -25.12
C PRO A 197 -21.26 -16.05 -25.94
N LYS A 198 -22.20 -15.12 -25.80
CA LYS A 198 -23.52 -15.14 -26.44
C LYS A 198 -23.70 -13.93 -27.32
N SER A 199 -24.43 -14.11 -28.41
CA SER A 199 -24.81 -13.00 -29.29
C SER A 199 -25.73 -12.01 -28.58
N LYS A 200 -25.79 -10.78 -29.10
CA LYS A 200 -26.71 -9.74 -28.60
C LYS A 200 -28.15 -10.23 -28.49
N THR A 201 -28.66 -10.89 -29.53
CA THR A 201 -30.03 -11.42 -29.56
C THR A 201 -30.27 -12.46 -28.46
N GLU A 202 -29.30 -13.34 -28.19
CA GLU A 202 -29.40 -14.31 -27.10
C GLU A 202 -29.35 -13.64 -25.72
N MET A 203 -28.54 -12.60 -25.55
CA MET A 203 -28.49 -11.82 -24.31
C MET A 203 -29.83 -11.12 -24.05
N GLU A 204 -30.38 -10.44 -25.05
CA GLU A 204 -31.70 -9.79 -24.97
C GLU A 204 -32.83 -10.78 -24.67
N ASN A 205 -32.82 -11.96 -25.30
CA ASN A 205 -33.77 -13.04 -25.02
C ASN A 205 -33.64 -13.60 -23.58
N ASN A 206 -32.47 -13.52 -22.97
CA ASN A 206 -32.24 -13.89 -21.57
C ASN A 206 -32.64 -12.78 -20.57
N GLY A 207 -33.23 -11.69 -21.06
CA GLY A 207 -33.73 -10.57 -20.28
C GLY A 207 -32.69 -9.51 -19.95
N TYR A 208 -31.54 -9.50 -20.64
CA TYR A 208 -30.57 -8.41 -20.50
C TYR A 208 -30.95 -7.21 -21.36
N SER A 209 -30.70 -6.01 -20.84
CA SER A 209 -30.81 -4.76 -21.59
C SER A 209 -29.44 -4.38 -22.14
N PHE A 210 -29.37 -4.11 -23.45
CA PHE A 210 -28.13 -3.69 -24.11
C PHE A 210 -27.91 -2.18 -23.97
N ILE A 211 -26.69 -1.80 -23.58
CA ILE A 211 -26.28 -0.40 -23.44
C ILE A 211 -24.98 -0.20 -24.23
N VAL A 212 -24.99 0.79 -25.12
CA VAL A 212 -23.81 1.18 -25.90
C VAL A 212 -22.86 1.97 -25.02
N ARG A 213 -21.60 1.51 -24.93
CA ARG A 213 -20.55 2.13 -24.12
C ARG A 213 -19.16 1.95 -24.74
N ASP A 214 -18.27 2.90 -24.48
CA ASP A 214 -16.85 2.82 -24.80
C ASP A 214 -16.08 3.60 -23.74
N ASP A 215 -15.81 2.94 -22.62
CA ASP A 215 -15.22 3.54 -21.44
C ASP A 215 -13.84 2.93 -21.18
N SER A 216 -12.88 3.76 -20.77
CA SER A 216 -11.55 3.29 -20.36
C SER A 216 -11.24 3.67 -18.92
N PHE A 217 -10.61 2.76 -18.19
CA PHE A 217 -10.24 2.97 -16.80
C PHE A 217 -8.91 2.28 -16.47
N PHE A 218 -8.22 2.81 -15.48
CA PHE A 218 -6.97 2.23 -15.00
C PHE A 218 -7.27 1.14 -13.98
N LEU A 219 -6.48 0.06 -14.02
CA LEU A 219 -6.42 -0.88 -12.92
C LEU A 219 -5.99 -0.12 -11.65
N GLY A 220 -6.76 -0.24 -10.56
CA GLY A 220 -6.52 0.55 -9.36
C GLY A 220 -7.05 1.98 -9.40
N SER A 221 -7.87 2.37 -10.38
CA SER A 221 -8.57 3.66 -10.29
C SER A 221 -9.74 3.55 -9.32
N SER A 222 -9.92 4.57 -8.47
CA SER A 222 -11.20 4.79 -7.79
C SER A 222 -12.19 5.52 -8.69
N ALA A 223 -13.49 5.31 -8.48
CA ALA A 223 -14.56 6.01 -9.18
C ALA A 223 -14.52 7.54 -8.94
N THR A 224 -14.38 8.34 -9.99
CA THR A 224 -14.52 9.81 -9.93
C THR A 224 -15.53 10.40 -10.93
N GLY A 225 -16.13 9.55 -11.78
CA GLY A 225 -17.12 9.95 -12.79
C GLY A 225 -18.55 9.53 -12.48
N ASP A 226 -19.51 10.01 -13.27
CA ASP A 226 -20.95 9.71 -13.09
C ASP A 226 -21.30 8.28 -13.49
N LYS A 227 -20.53 7.73 -14.43
CA LYS A 227 -20.59 6.35 -14.88
C LYS A 227 -19.15 5.89 -15.04
N CYS A 228 -18.72 4.94 -14.22
CA CYS A 228 -17.33 4.48 -14.25
C CYS A 228 -17.21 3.02 -13.86
N PHE A 229 -16.03 2.46 -14.10
CA PHE A 229 -15.70 1.08 -13.81
C PHE A 229 -14.54 1.01 -12.84
N VAL A 230 -14.58 0.03 -11.95
CA VAL A 230 -13.52 -0.28 -11.01
C VAL A 230 -13.35 -1.79 -10.98
N TYR A 231 -12.11 -2.27 -11.16
CA TYR A 231 -11.80 -3.67 -10.97
C TYR A 231 -11.21 -3.88 -9.57
N CYS A 232 -11.90 -4.69 -8.75
CA CYS A 232 -11.48 -5.04 -7.41
C CYS A 232 -10.50 -6.22 -7.48
N TYR A 233 -9.20 -5.93 -7.52
CA TYR A 233 -8.16 -6.94 -7.70
C TYR A 233 -7.85 -7.64 -6.36
N GLY A 234 -7.85 -8.97 -6.34
CA GLY A 234 -7.49 -9.73 -5.14
C GLY A 234 -6.05 -9.48 -4.69
N LEU A 235 -5.78 -9.56 -3.38
CA LEU A 235 -4.39 -9.71 -2.94
C LEU A 235 -3.93 -11.13 -3.26
N ASP A 236 -2.63 -11.29 -3.53
CA ASP A 236 -2.04 -12.62 -3.54
C ASP A 236 -2.19 -13.29 -2.16
N SER A 237 -2.13 -14.62 -2.16
CA SER A 237 -2.36 -15.43 -0.96
C SER A 237 -1.40 -15.12 0.19
N GLU A 238 -0.16 -14.71 -0.08
CA GLU A 238 0.81 -14.42 0.97
C GLU A 238 0.42 -13.13 1.71
N ARG A 239 0.13 -12.07 0.95
CA ARG A 239 -0.33 -10.79 1.52
C ARG A 239 -1.68 -10.90 2.19
N GLU A 240 -2.60 -11.68 1.62
CA GLU A 240 -3.90 -11.93 2.24
C GLU A 240 -3.75 -12.61 3.60
N ASN A 241 -2.97 -13.68 3.69
CA ASN A 241 -2.73 -14.38 4.95
C ASN A 241 -2.09 -13.46 5.99
N MET A 242 -1.10 -12.67 5.58
CA MET A 242 -0.44 -11.69 6.45
C MET A 242 -1.43 -10.66 7.01
N VAL A 243 -2.30 -10.09 6.17
CA VAL A 243 -3.30 -9.10 6.58
C VAL A 243 -4.32 -9.72 7.53
N ASN A 244 -4.80 -10.93 7.23
CA ASN A 244 -5.75 -11.63 8.10
C ASN A 244 -5.14 -11.99 9.46
N ASP A 245 -3.87 -12.39 9.50
CA ASP A 245 -3.15 -12.65 10.75
C ASP A 245 -3.06 -11.39 11.61
N VAL A 246 -2.72 -10.26 11.00
CA VAL A 246 -2.61 -8.96 11.68
C VAL A 246 -3.96 -8.49 12.19
N PHE A 247 -5.03 -8.66 11.40
CA PHE A 247 -6.39 -8.33 11.80
C PHE A 247 -6.81 -9.14 13.04
N ASN A 248 -6.63 -10.46 13.00
CA ASN A 248 -6.94 -11.34 14.12
C ASN A 248 -6.13 -10.98 15.37
N GLU A 249 -4.84 -10.69 15.22
CA GLU A 249 -3.98 -10.21 16.30
C GLU A 249 -4.49 -8.88 16.89
N ALA A 250 -4.92 -7.93 16.05
CA ALA A 250 -5.51 -6.66 16.47
C ALA A 250 -6.76 -6.85 17.32
N VAL A 251 -7.71 -7.64 16.82
CA VAL A 251 -9.00 -7.88 17.48
C VAL A 251 -8.77 -8.58 18.82
N ASN A 252 -7.90 -9.60 18.85
CA ASN A 252 -7.59 -10.34 20.08
C ASN A 252 -6.87 -9.47 21.13
N ASN A 253 -5.88 -8.66 20.74
CA ASN A 253 -5.12 -7.81 21.66
C ASN A 253 -5.91 -6.59 22.17
N SER A 254 -6.99 -6.23 21.47
CA SER A 254 -7.82 -5.08 21.82
C SER A 254 -8.71 -5.29 23.05
N GLY A 255 -8.75 -6.51 23.61
CA GLY A 255 -9.72 -6.87 24.65
C GLY A 255 -11.18 -6.70 24.19
N GLY A 256 -11.42 -6.72 22.87
CA GLY A 256 -12.72 -6.47 22.25
C GLY A 256 -13.01 -5.01 21.89
N ASN A 257 -12.07 -4.07 22.10
CA ASN A 257 -12.22 -2.68 21.66
C ASN A 257 -11.24 -2.31 20.53
N PRO A 258 -11.60 -2.62 19.27
CA PRO A 258 -10.68 -2.57 18.15
C PRO A 258 -10.28 -1.16 17.71
N ASP A 259 -10.83 -0.08 18.28
CA ASP A 259 -10.64 1.32 17.85
C ASP A 259 -9.23 1.91 18.06
N ASN A 260 -8.22 1.06 18.17
CA ASN A 260 -6.84 1.46 18.40
C ASN A 260 -5.96 1.22 17.17
N VAL A 261 -4.97 2.10 17.01
CA VAL A 261 -3.84 1.90 16.11
C VAL A 261 -2.80 1.04 16.84
N TYR A 262 -2.35 -0.02 16.19
CA TYR A 262 -1.38 -0.95 16.72
C TYR A 262 -0.12 -0.96 15.83
N VAL A 263 1.05 -1.02 16.46
CA VAL A 263 2.33 -1.16 15.74
C VAL A 263 2.74 -2.62 15.85
N ARG A 264 2.83 -3.33 14.73
CA ARG A 264 3.37 -4.69 14.75
C ARG A 264 4.89 -4.61 14.81
N LYS A 265 5.46 -5.60 15.48
CA LYS A 265 6.80 -6.19 15.28
C LYS A 265 7.82 -5.28 14.58
N ASP A 266 8.91 -4.97 15.29
CA ASP A 266 10.16 -4.51 14.67
C ASP A 266 10.67 -5.61 13.70
N PRO A 267 10.41 -5.54 12.38
CA PRO A 267 10.76 -6.62 11.44
C PRO A 267 12.26 -6.59 11.12
N GLY A 268 12.96 -5.55 11.56
CA GLY A 268 14.33 -5.26 11.22
C GLY A 268 14.66 -3.79 11.44
N PRO A 269 15.95 -3.44 11.51
CA PRO A 269 16.43 -2.12 11.93
C PRO A 269 15.96 -0.94 11.07
N PHE A 270 15.39 -1.19 9.89
CA PHE A 270 14.95 -0.16 8.95
C PHE A 270 13.49 -0.31 8.50
N THR A 271 12.72 -1.17 9.15
CA THR A 271 11.36 -1.45 8.74
C THR A 271 10.40 -1.16 9.88
N VAL A 272 9.22 -0.67 9.54
CA VAL A 272 8.09 -0.54 10.45
C VAL A 272 6.86 -1.14 9.76
N GLU A 273 6.14 -1.98 10.50
CA GLU A 273 4.86 -2.57 10.12
C GLU A 273 3.78 -1.98 11.03
N LEU A 274 2.80 -1.33 10.42
CA LEU A 274 1.78 -0.55 11.11
C LEU A 274 0.41 -1.06 10.72
N TYR A 275 -0.51 -1.13 11.68
CA TYR A 275 -1.88 -1.46 11.38
C TYR A 275 -2.84 -0.69 12.28
N SER A 276 -4.03 -0.44 11.76
CA SER A 276 -5.13 0.07 12.55
C SER A 276 -6.36 -0.75 12.25
N VAL A 277 -7.11 -1.04 13.30
CA VAL A 277 -8.45 -1.57 13.15
C VAL A 277 -9.40 -0.54 13.76
N ARG A 278 -10.61 -0.46 13.24
CA ARG A 278 -11.66 0.36 13.80
C ARG A 278 -12.99 -0.35 13.65
N LYS A 279 -13.80 -0.35 14.70
CA LYS A 279 -15.18 -0.80 14.60
C LYS A 279 -16.02 0.34 14.04
N ASN A 280 -16.82 0.05 13.04
CA ASN A 280 -17.87 0.94 12.58
C ASN A 280 -19.21 0.24 12.75
N ASP A 281 -20.06 0.82 13.57
CA ASP A 281 -21.46 0.47 13.65
C ASP A 281 -22.20 1.32 12.60
N GLY A 282 -22.90 0.67 11.67
CA GLY A 282 -23.73 1.37 10.69
C GLY A 282 -24.78 2.25 11.37
N LYS A 283 -25.34 3.22 10.64
CA LYS A 283 -26.24 4.25 11.20
C LYS A 283 -27.39 3.70 12.05
N ASP A 284 -27.87 2.49 11.75
CA ASP A 284 -28.99 1.86 12.46
C ASP A 284 -28.57 0.66 13.33
N ALA A 285 -27.26 0.47 13.57
CA ALA A 285 -26.68 -0.63 14.35
C ALA A 285 -27.00 -2.06 13.85
N LYS A 286 -27.67 -2.22 12.70
CA LYS A 286 -27.96 -3.53 12.09
C LYS A 286 -26.73 -4.20 11.49
N HIS A 287 -25.73 -3.41 11.09
CA HIS A 287 -24.50 -3.90 10.49
C HIS A 287 -23.29 -3.32 11.22
N THR A 288 -22.56 -4.18 11.91
CA THR A 288 -21.22 -3.87 12.40
C THR A 288 -20.20 -4.36 11.37
N TYR A 289 -19.28 -3.50 10.99
CA TYR A 289 -18.11 -3.89 10.19
C TYR A 289 -16.83 -3.33 10.80
N TYR A 290 -15.74 -4.03 10.59
CA TYR A 290 -14.41 -3.60 10.99
C TYR A 290 -13.69 -3.09 9.77
N VAL A 291 -13.01 -1.96 9.94
CA VAL A 291 -12.12 -1.42 8.92
C VAL A 291 -10.71 -1.62 9.39
N MET A 292 -9.90 -2.24 8.55
CA MET A 292 -8.48 -2.42 8.77
C MET A 292 -7.73 -1.57 7.77
N ALA A 293 -6.69 -0.89 8.25
CA ALA A 293 -5.63 -0.35 7.42
C ALA A 293 -4.31 -0.99 7.85
N TYR A 294 -3.48 -1.35 6.88
CA TYR A 294 -2.16 -1.92 7.08
C TYR A 294 -1.15 -1.15 6.25
N GLU A 295 -0.01 -0.77 6.84
CA GLU A 295 1.11 -0.14 6.15
C GLU A 295 2.42 -0.87 6.49
N TYR A 296 3.20 -1.19 5.45
CA TYR A 296 4.56 -1.69 5.59
C TYR A 296 5.53 -0.68 4.97
N MET A 297 6.53 -0.24 5.73
CA MET A 297 7.41 0.83 5.28
C MET A 297 8.87 0.61 5.68
N ASN A 298 9.76 0.94 4.75
CA ASN A 298 11.18 1.14 5.04
C ASN A 298 11.44 2.58 5.52
N VAL A 299 11.91 2.73 6.76
CA VAL A 299 12.14 4.03 7.41
C VAL A 299 13.23 4.87 6.75
N LEU A 300 14.10 4.27 5.93
CA LEU A 300 15.12 5.01 5.18
C LEU A 300 14.53 5.77 3.99
N ILE A 301 13.36 5.37 3.51
CA ILE A 301 12.71 5.97 2.33
C ILE A 301 11.90 7.21 2.73
N GLN A 302 11.34 7.24 3.94
CA GLN A 302 10.60 8.38 4.48
C GLN A 302 11.40 9.70 4.44
N PRO A 303 12.66 9.74 4.91
CA PRO A 303 13.52 10.91 4.75
C PRO A 303 13.66 11.31 3.28
N TYR A 304 13.89 10.37 2.36
CA TYR A 304 14.03 10.67 0.93
C TYR A 304 12.76 11.31 0.32
N LEU A 305 11.58 10.75 0.60
CA LEU A 305 10.28 11.28 0.16
C LEU A 305 9.96 12.63 0.82
N LEU A 306 10.21 12.77 2.11
CA LEU A 306 10.05 14.03 2.82
C LEU A 306 10.97 15.10 2.25
N SER A 307 12.21 14.77 1.87
CA SER A 307 13.10 15.73 1.21
C SER A 307 12.65 16.14 -0.19
N ALA A 308 12.07 15.22 -0.97
CA ALA A 308 11.48 15.56 -2.27
C ALA A 308 10.29 16.52 -2.14
N LEU A 309 9.63 16.53 -0.98
CA LEU A 309 8.52 17.44 -0.63
C LEU A 309 8.96 18.65 0.22
N GLY A 310 10.26 18.94 0.32
CA GLY A 310 10.80 20.11 1.04
C GLY A 310 10.93 19.96 2.57
N GLY A 311 10.81 18.74 3.09
CA GLY A 311 10.98 18.36 4.49
C GLY A 311 12.43 18.02 4.89
N ARG A 312 12.68 17.90 6.20
CA ARG A 312 14.01 17.72 6.84
C ARG A 312 14.70 16.36 6.58
N GLY A 313 14.27 15.59 5.59
CA GLY A 313 14.78 14.24 5.36
C GLY A 313 16.22 14.18 4.83
N ILE A 314 16.62 15.16 4.01
CA ILE A 314 18.00 15.37 3.56
C ILE A 314 18.95 15.52 4.77
N LEU A 315 18.48 16.19 5.82
CA LEU A 315 19.25 16.47 7.03
C LEU A 315 19.67 15.18 7.76
N TYR A 316 18.87 14.11 7.73
CA TYR A 316 19.22 12.82 8.34
C TYR A 316 20.28 12.05 7.53
N VAL A 317 20.17 12.07 6.19
CA VAL A 317 21.18 11.47 5.31
C VAL A 317 22.49 12.25 5.38
N GLU A 318 22.41 13.58 5.38
CA GLU A 318 23.56 14.47 5.58
C GLU A 318 24.21 14.22 6.93
N LEU A 319 23.44 14.16 8.03
CA LEU A 319 23.96 13.85 9.37
C LEU A 319 24.68 12.50 9.40
N PHE A 320 24.13 11.47 8.77
CA PHE A 320 24.77 10.15 8.68
C PHE A 320 26.10 10.21 7.92
N VAL A 321 26.13 10.88 6.76
CA VAL A 321 27.36 11.06 5.96
C VAL A 321 28.40 11.88 6.74
N PHE A 322 27.98 12.97 7.37
CA PHE A 322 28.84 13.80 8.22
C PHE A 322 29.42 13.01 9.39
N GLU A 323 28.61 12.20 10.08
CA GLU A 323 29.09 11.39 11.20
C GLU A 323 30.08 10.31 10.76
N VAL A 324 29.81 9.58 9.67
CA VAL A 324 30.77 8.61 9.13
C VAL A 324 32.08 9.29 8.76
N PHE A 325 32.03 10.47 8.13
CA PHE A 325 33.20 11.29 7.83
C PHE A 325 33.96 11.70 9.11
N PHE A 326 33.26 12.21 10.12
CA PHE A 326 33.87 12.61 11.39
C PHE A 326 34.49 11.42 12.14
N ILE A 327 33.84 10.25 12.15
CA ILE A 327 34.41 9.03 12.74
C ILE A 327 35.73 8.66 12.05
N PHE A 328 35.79 8.76 10.73
CA PHE A 328 37.00 8.50 9.96
C PHE A 328 38.11 9.50 10.30
N VAL A 329 37.78 10.80 10.30
CA VAL A 329 38.72 11.88 10.61
C VAL A 329 39.24 11.79 12.04
N PHE A 330 38.36 11.56 13.03
CA PHE A 330 38.76 11.40 14.43
C PHE A 330 39.63 10.16 14.63
N SER A 331 39.33 9.05 13.94
CA SER A 331 40.16 7.85 13.98
C SER A 331 41.58 8.13 13.47
N ILE A 332 41.71 8.89 12.38
CA ILE A 332 43.01 9.31 11.84
C ILE A 332 43.74 10.25 12.81
N ILE A 333 43.05 11.24 13.38
CA ILE A 333 43.65 12.19 14.33
C ILE A 333 44.14 11.49 15.60
N ILE A 334 43.33 10.58 16.16
CA ILE A 334 43.70 9.78 17.34
C ILE A 334 44.91 8.91 17.02
N ALA A 335 44.95 8.26 15.85
CA ALA A 335 46.11 7.49 15.42
C ALA A 335 47.38 8.35 15.35
N PHE A 336 47.30 9.55 14.77
CA PHE A 336 48.42 10.51 14.71
C PHE A 336 48.88 11.01 16.09
N LEU A 337 47.94 11.32 16.99
CA LEU A 337 48.24 11.76 18.36
C LEU A 337 48.94 10.65 19.14
N ILE A 338 48.46 9.41 19.03
CA ILE A 338 49.07 8.25 19.67
C ILE A 338 50.48 8.04 19.11
N GLU A 339 50.67 8.10 17.79
CA GLU A 339 51.99 8.00 17.18
C GLU A 339 52.93 9.07 17.73
N ARG A 340 52.50 10.33 17.80
CA ARG A 340 53.32 11.46 18.27
C ARG A 340 53.68 11.35 19.75
N ILE A 341 52.75 10.88 20.60
CA ILE A 341 53.00 10.63 22.04
C ILE A 341 53.96 9.44 22.21
N CYS A 342 53.77 8.36 21.45
CA CYS A 342 54.64 7.19 21.48
C CYS A 342 56.04 7.51 20.97
N TYR A 343 56.19 8.38 19.96
CA TYR A 343 57.49 8.84 19.46
C TYR A 343 58.22 9.75 20.47
N ARG A 344 57.49 10.62 21.18
CA ARG A 344 58.07 11.52 22.20
C ARG A 344 58.62 10.79 23.43
N LYS A 345 58.13 9.58 23.76
CA LYS A 345 58.67 8.76 24.86
C LYS A 345 59.90 7.93 24.47
N VAL A 346 60.38 8.02 23.22
CA VAL A 346 61.52 7.23 22.69
C VAL A 346 62.75 8.10 22.42
N LYS A 347 62.65 9.43 22.58
CA LYS A 347 63.77 10.31 22.88
C LYS A 347 63.83 10.51 24.38
#